data_AF-X1S4P3-F1
#
_entry.id   AF-X1S4P3-F1
#
_cell.length_a   1.000
_cell.length_b   1.000
_cell.length_c   1.000
_cell.angle_alpha   90.00
_cell.angle_beta   90.00
_cell.angle_gamma   90.00
#
_symmetry.space_group_name_H-M   'P 1'
#
loop_
_entity.id
_entity.type
_entity.pdbx_description
1 polymer ?
#
loop_
_entity_poly.entity_id
_entity_poly.type
_entity_poly.pdbx_seq_one_letter_code
_entity_poly.pdbx_strand_id
1 'polypeptide(L)'
;MSELIKTPDEHPDKYLDMPQGLEGYWWETEHLICVPFVESRNEGAGNFSRFLEDIESKGKMVFFPTIVSARLDAILRKRGYTEAVSRMSELEQKIHGQEYCDGLAREPTK
;
A
#
# COMPACT_ATOMS: atom_id res chain seq x y z
N MET A 1 -0.04 -10.52 -36.88
CA MET A 1 0.68 -11.37 -35.91
C MET A 1 0.89 -10.50 -34.68
N SER A 2 -0.05 -10.53 -33.73
CA SER A 2 0.04 -9.74 -32.50
C SER A 2 0.86 -10.55 -31.52
N GLU A 3 2.05 -10.08 -31.16
CA GLU A 3 2.84 -10.66 -30.09
C GLU A 3 2.05 -10.48 -28.78
N LEU A 4 1.69 -11.60 -28.15
CA LEU A 4 1.16 -11.60 -26.79
C LEU A 4 2.22 -10.97 -25.90
N ILE A 5 2.00 -9.71 -25.54
CA ILE A 5 2.69 -9.06 -24.42
C ILE A 5 2.40 -9.94 -23.22
N LYS A 6 3.39 -10.70 -22.76
CA LYS A 6 3.34 -11.36 -21.46
C LYS A 6 3.27 -10.24 -20.43
N THR A 7 2.06 -9.94 -19.97
CA THR A 7 1.82 -9.12 -18.80
C THR A 7 2.66 -9.68 -17.65
N PRO A 8 3.47 -8.86 -16.97
CA PRO A 8 4.02 -9.23 -15.67
C PRO A 8 2.82 -9.58 -14.80
N ASP A 9 2.75 -10.84 -14.41
CA ASP A 9 1.70 -11.37 -13.55
C ASP A 9 2.07 -10.92 -12.12
N GLU A 10 2.04 -9.60 -11.85
CA GLU A 10 2.22 -9.05 -10.50
C GLU A 10 0.93 -9.29 -9.69
N HIS A 11 0.53 -10.55 -9.60
CA HIS A 11 -0.27 -11.00 -8.48
C HIS A 11 0.55 -10.81 -7.21
N PRO A 12 -0.06 -10.40 -6.09
CA PRO A 12 0.67 -10.27 -4.84
C PRO A 12 1.36 -11.59 -4.53
N ASP A 13 2.69 -11.56 -4.36
CA ASP A 13 3.48 -12.76 -4.04
C ASP A 13 2.94 -13.42 -2.77
N LYS A 14 2.33 -12.62 -1.89
CA LYS A 14 1.76 -13.06 -0.63
C LYS A 14 0.73 -12.07 -0.08
N TYR A 15 -0.45 -12.57 0.29
CA TYR A 15 -1.29 -11.91 1.29
C TYR A 15 -0.70 -12.20 2.67
N LEU A 16 -0.44 -11.15 3.43
CA LEU A 16 0.23 -11.26 4.71
C LEU A 16 -0.75 -11.04 5.85
N ASP A 17 -0.56 -11.81 6.93
CA ASP A 17 -1.34 -11.65 8.14
C ASP A 17 -1.17 -10.22 8.68
N MET A 18 -2.28 -9.63 9.11
CA MET A 18 -2.24 -8.35 9.81
C MET A 18 -1.66 -8.55 11.22
N PRO A 19 -0.76 -7.65 11.68
CA PRO A 19 -0.29 -7.68 13.05
C PRO A 19 -1.44 -7.64 14.07
N GLN A 20 -1.24 -8.30 15.21
CA GLN A 20 -2.23 -8.35 16.28
C GLN A 20 -2.68 -6.93 16.68
N GLY A 21 -4.01 -6.73 16.76
CA GLY A 21 -4.62 -5.46 17.15
C GLY A 21 -4.90 -4.50 15.98
N LEU A 22 -4.44 -4.84 14.77
CA LEU A 22 -4.82 -4.15 13.55
C LEU A 22 -5.84 -4.98 12.76
N GLU A 23 -6.68 -4.28 12.01
CA GLU A 23 -7.55 -4.82 10.97
C GLU A 23 -7.15 -4.26 9.62
N GLY A 24 -7.37 -5.07 8.60
CA GLY A 24 -7.21 -4.67 7.21
C GLY A 24 -6.50 -5.70 6.38
N TYR A 25 -5.86 -5.24 5.33
CA TYR A 25 -5.16 -6.11 4.40
C TYR A 25 -4.01 -5.37 3.74
N TRP A 26 -2.95 -6.10 3.47
CA TRP A 26 -1.77 -5.63 2.80
C TRP A 26 -1.11 -6.77 2.04
N TRP A 27 -0.30 -6.42 1.05
CA TRP A 27 0.45 -7.37 0.25
C TRP A 27 1.79 -6.78 -0.16
N GLU A 28 2.70 -7.63 -0.60
CA GLU A 28 3.99 -7.20 -1.15
C GLU A 28 4.33 -7.93 -2.45
N THR A 29 5.04 -7.24 -3.34
CA THR A 29 5.77 -7.78 -4.49
C THR A 29 7.28 -7.62 -4.25
N GLU A 30 8.11 -7.94 -5.24
CA GLU A 30 9.56 -7.67 -5.19
C GLU A 30 9.89 -6.19 -4.87
N HIS A 31 9.10 -5.25 -5.40
CA HIS A 31 9.42 -3.81 -5.37
C HIS A 31 8.47 -2.96 -4.52
N LEU A 32 7.26 -3.47 -4.21
CA LEU A 32 6.19 -2.70 -3.62
C LEU A 32 5.60 -3.40 -2.39
N ILE A 33 5.22 -2.61 -1.39
CA ILE A 33 4.31 -2.98 -0.32
C ILE A 33 3.08 -2.10 -0.47
N CYS A 34 1.91 -2.71 -0.63
CA CYS A 34 0.66 -1.99 -0.76
C CYS A 34 -0.22 -2.24 0.46
N VAL A 35 -0.72 -1.17 1.08
CA VAL A 35 -1.61 -1.19 2.24
C VAL A 35 -2.90 -0.45 1.91
N PRO A 36 -3.87 -1.11 1.25
CA PRO A 36 -5.10 -0.42 0.85
C PRO A 36 -6.03 -0.10 2.03
N PHE A 37 -5.98 -0.89 3.10
CA PHE A 37 -6.76 -0.61 4.29
C PHE A 37 -6.03 -1.08 5.54
N VAL A 38 -6.01 -0.20 6.55
CA VAL A 38 -5.49 -0.51 7.88
C VAL A 38 -6.20 0.35 8.93
N GLU A 39 -6.62 -0.30 10.01
CA GLU A 39 -7.27 0.33 11.15
C GLU A 39 -6.83 -0.37 12.45
N SER A 40 -6.95 0.32 13.58
CA SER A 40 -6.75 -0.30 14.91
C SER A 40 -8.10 -0.77 15.46
N ARG A 41 -8.19 -2.03 15.90
CA ARG A 41 -9.44 -2.61 16.44
C ARG A 41 -10.02 -1.83 17.63
N ASN A 42 -9.14 -1.35 18.50
CA ASN A 42 -9.49 -0.48 19.62
C ASN A 42 -8.44 0.62 19.76
N GLU A 43 -8.78 1.74 20.41
CA GLU A 43 -7.81 2.77 20.75
C GLU A 43 -6.63 2.17 21.54
N GLY A 44 -5.41 2.37 21.03
CA GLY A 44 -4.19 1.86 21.65
C GLY A 44 -3.95 0.35 21.55
N ALA A 45 -4.84 -0.42 20.91
CA ALA A 45 -4.72 -1.89 20.86
C ALA A 45 -3.89 -2.42 19.69
N GLY A 46 -3.62 -1.61 18.67
CA GLY A 46 -2.77 -1.97 17.53
C GLY A 46 -1.48 -1.18 17.55
N ASN A 47 -0.33 -1.85 17.42
CA ASN A 47 0.95 -1.15 17.29
C ASN A 47 1.16 -0.70 15.84
N PHE A 48 0.30 0.22 15.38
CA PHE A 48 0.34 0.78 14.03
C PHE A 48 1.72 1.39 13.71
N SER A 49 2.36 2.05 14.70
CA SER A 49 3.73 2.58 14.51
C SER A 49 4.72 1.47 14.20
N ARG A 50 4.69 0.37 14.95
CA ARG A 50 5.57 -0.78 14.71
C ARG A 50 5.27 -1.45 13.38
N PHE A 51 4.01 -1.58 12.99
CA PHE A 51 3.66 -2.07 11.66
C PHE A 51 4.26 -1.19 10.55
N LEU A 52 4.18 0.14 10.69
CA LEU A 52 4.82 1.06 9.75
C LEU A 52 6.34 0.92 9.75
N GLU A 53 6.97 0.81 10.91
CA GLU A 53 8.42 0.57 11.02
C GLU A 53 8.85 -0.72 10.32
N ASP A 54 8.08 -1.79 10.52
CA ASP A 54 8.34 -3.10 9.91
C ASP A 54 8.27 -3.03 8.39
N ILE A 55 7.20 -2.46 7.81
CA ILE A 55 7.06 -2.37 6.34
C ILE A 55 8.06 -1.38 5.72
N GLU A 56 8.35 -0.25 6.38
CA GLU A 56 9.30 0.76 5.89
C GLU A 56 10.75 0.24 5.90
N SER A 57 11.07 -0.68 6.82
CA SER A 57 12.42 -1.26 6.93
C SER A 57 12.77 -2.25 5.81
N LYS A 58 11.80 -2.69 5.00
CA LYS A 58 11.98 -3.71 3.97
C LYS A 58 12.71 -3.22 2.71
N GLY A 59 13.01 -1.93 2.61
CA GLY A 59 13.71 -1.36 1.45
C GLY A 59 12.88 -1.38 0.16
N LYS A 60 11.55 -1.44 0.28
CA LYS A 60 10.59 -1.41 -0.83
C LYS A 60 9.83 -0.09 -0.81
N MET A 61 9.22 0.26 -1.94
CA MET A 61 8.23 1.33 -1.96
C MET A 61 7.04 0.91 -1.07
N VAL A 62 6.53 1.81 -0.25
CA VAL A 62 5.31 1.58 0.53
C VAL A 62 4.21 2.50 0.00
N PHE A 63 3.06 1.95 -0.37
CA PHE A 63 1.95 2.68 -0.96
C PHE A 63 0.64 2.45 -0.21
N PHE A 64 -0.05 3.55 0.09
CA PHE A 64 -1.38 3.60 0.65
C PHE A 64 -2.35 4.19 -0.40
N PRO A 65 -3.01 3.36 -1.22
CA PRO A 65 -3.96 3.82 -2.25
C PRO A 65 -5.27 4.37 -1.68
N THR A 66 -5.51 4.21 -0.38
CA THR A 66 -6.72 4.74 0.26
C THR A 66 -6.38 5.30 1.62
N ILE A 67 -6.68 6.57 1.81
CA ILE A 67 -6.47 7.28 3.08
C ILE A 67 -7.83 7.49 3.75
N VAL A 68 -8.21 6.53 4.58
CA VAL A 68 -9.56 6.44 5.16
C VAL A 68 -9.82 7.46 6.28
N SER A 69 -8.79 8.14 6.80
CA SER A 69 -8.96 9.17 7.84
C SER A 69 -7.89 10.26 7.79
N ALA A 70 -8.26 11.46 8.22
CA ALA A 70 -7.33 12.59 8.38
C ALA A 70 -6.21 12.30 9.40
N ARG A 71 -6.47 11.43 10.38
CA ARG A 71 -5.45 10.99 11.34
C ARG A 71 -4.39 10.13 10.65
N LEU A 72 -4.80 9.19 9.80
CA LEU A 72 -3.87 8.37 9.02
C LEU A 72 -3.04 9.23 8.07
N ASP A 73 -3.67 10.15 7.34
CA ASP A 73 -2.97 11.12 6.47
C ASP A 73 -1.87 11.87 7.23
N ALA A 74 -2.21 12.47 8.38
CA ALA A 74 -1.27 13.24 9.18
C ALA A 74 -0.10 12.40 9.71
N ILE A 75 -0.34 11.13 10.07
CA ILE A 75 0.72 10.20 10.51
C ILE A 75 1.67 9.89 9.35
N LEU A 76 1.12 9.52 8.19
CA LEU A 76 1.92 9.15 7.01
C LEU A 76 2.75 10.34 6.51
N ARG A 77 2.15 11.54 6.41
CA ARG A 77 2.88 12.75 6.00
C ARG A 77 4.01 13.11 6.97
N LYS A 78 3.81 12.96 8.28
CA LYS A 78 4.88 13.15 9.29
C LYS A 78 6.03 12.16 9.13
N ARG A 79 5.78 10.98 8.57
CA ARG A 79 6.78 9.95 8.26
C ARG A 79 7.39 10.11 6.86
N GLY A 80 7.08 11.20 6.16
CA GLY A 80 7.68 11.53 4.86
C GLY A 80 7.00 10.87 3.66
N TYR A 81 5.78 10.34 3.80
CA TYR A 81 5.01 9.92 2.64
C TYR A 81 4.54 11.15 1.85
N THR A 82 4.60 11.05 0.52
CA THR A 82 4.21 12.09 -0.41
C THR A 82 3.06 11.62 -1.28
N GLU A 83 2.39 12.56 -1.94
CA GLU A 83 1.33 12.23 -2.90
C GLU A 83 1.89 11.33 -4.00
N ALA A 84 1.23 10.19 -4.16
CA ALA A 84 1.51 9.23 -5.19
C ALA A 84 0.31 9.20 -6.11
N VAL A 85 0.51 9.72 -7.32
CA VAL A 85 -0.42 9.53 -8.42
C VAL A 85 0.10 8.34 -9.20
N SER A 86 -0.41 7.14 -8.89
CA SER A 86 -0.08 5.95 -9.65
C SER A 86 -1.04 5.80 -10.83
N ARG A 87 -0.49 5.69 -12.04
CA ARG A 87 -1.26 5.31 -13.21
C ARG A 87 -1.62 3.83 -13.09
N MET A 88 -2.91 3.52 -13.05
CA MET A 88 -3.39 2.14 -12.97
C MET A 88 -3.28 1.46 -14.33
N SER A 89 -2.96 0.17 -14.33
CA SER A 89 -3.05 -0.67 -15.52
C SER A 89 -4.51 -0.80 -15.99
N GLU A 90 -4.73 -1.18 -17.26
CA GLU A 90 -6.09 -1.38 -17.80
C GLU A 90 -6.93 -2.40 -17.01
N LEU A 91 -6.27 -3.38 -16.36
CA LEU A 91 -6.94 -4.38 -15.53
C LEU A 91 -7.40 -3.78 -14.19
N GLU A 92 -6.52 -3.04 -13.53
CA GLU A 92 -6.85 -2.31 -12.30
C GLU A 92 -7.93 -1.25 -12.55
N GLN A 93 -7.88 -0.57 -13.70
CA GLN A 93 -8.94 0.33 -14.16
C GLN A 93 -10.29 -0.38 -14.31
N LYS A 94 -10.32 -1.63 -14.81
CA LYS A 94 -11.58 -2.40 -14.90
C LYS A 94 -12.12 -2.82 -13.54
N ILE A 95 -11.26 -3.08 -12.57
CA ILE A 95 -11.64 -3.49 -11.21
C ILE A 95 -12.13 -2.28 -10.40
N HIS A 96 -11.45 -1.14 -10.51
CA HIS A 96 -11.67 0.04 -9.66
C HIS A 96 -12.42 1.19 -10.34
N GLY A 97 -12.52 1.19 -11.67
CA GLY A 97 -13.26 2.20 -12.45
C GLY A 97 -12.53 3.54 -12.63
N GLN A 98 -11.22 3.61 -12.39
CA GLN A 98 -10.44 4.87 -12.44
C GLN A 98 -9.04 4.69 -13.03
N GLU A 99 -8.57 5.62 -13.89
CA GLU A 99 -7.24 5.59 -14.55
C GLU A 99 -6.08 5.87 -13.59
N TYR A 100 -6.37 6.61 -12.52
CA TYR A 100 -5.40 6.99 -11.52
C TYR A 100 -5.89 6.52 -10.15
N CYS A 101 -4.94 6.12 -9.31
CA CYS A 101 -5.17 5.99 -7.89
C CYS A 101 -4.42 7.10 -7.16
N ASP A 102 -5.18 7.87 -6.39
CA ASP A 102 -4.65 8.89 -5.50
C ASP A 102 -4.34 8.24 -4.15
N GLY A 103 -3.12 8.46 -3.66
CA GLY A 103 -2.71 7.92 -2.38
C GLY A 103 -1.44 8.56 -1.85
N LEU A 104 -0.87 7.93 -0.83
CA LEU A 104 0.41 8.33 -0.26
C LEU A 104 1.42 7.21 -0.46
N ALA A 105 2.59 7.53 -1.01
CA ALA A 105 3.70 6.59 -1.11
C ALA A 105 4.95 7.13 -0.43
N ARG A 106 5.83 6.20 -0.07
CA ARG A 106 7.19 6.46 0.38
C ARG A 106 8.15 5.57 -0.37
N GLU A 107 9.15 6.18 -0.98
CA GLU A 107 10.25 5.50 -1.66
C GLU A 107 11.16 4.76 -0.66
N PRO A 108 11.89 3.72 -1.10
CA PRO A 108 12.93 3.08 -0.30
C PRO A 108 13.92 4.13 0.22
N THR A 109 14.26 4.03 1.50
CA THR A 109 15.35 4.85 2.05
C THR A 109 16.66 4.23 1.56
N LYS A 110 17.47 5.00 0.82
CA LYS A 110 18.77 4.55 0.29
C LYS A 110 19.75 4.10 1.37
#